data_AF-A0A3N5MGY8-F1
#
_entry.id   AF-A0A3N5MGY8-F1
#
_cell.length_a   1.000
_cell.length_b   1.000
_cell.length_c   1.000
_cell.angle_alpha   90.00
_cell.angle_beta   90.00
_cell.angle_gamma   90.00
#
_symmetry.space_group_name_H-M   'P 1'
#
loop_
_entity.id
_entity.type
_entity.pdbx_description
1 polymer ?
#
loop_
_entity_poly.entity_id
_entity_poly.type
_entity_poly.pdbx_seq_one_letter_code
_entity_poly.pdbx_strand_id
1 'polypeptide(L)'
;MFAQGKITTDRNVIKMWVNARGGWPAIIRKFTSAGVEMALSIVFPGSETDETIHRLTWEEFFEKFEQQHLVFIYEDKDNYHQLSLSFAFV
;
A
#
# COMPACT_ATOMS: atom_id res chain seq x y z
N MET A 1 -2.63 -6.01 -14.83
CA MET A 1 -2.90 -7.42 -14.45
C MET A 1 -1.73 -7.86 -13.59
N PHE A 2 -1.98 -8.34 -12.37
CA PHE A 2 -0.93 -8.95 -11.55
C PHE A 2 -0.62 -10.34 -12.12
N ALA A 3 0.62 -10.63 -12.46
CA ALA A 3 1.03 -11.91 -13.02
C ALA A 3 0.86 -13.06 -12.02
N GLN A 4 1.03 -12.79 -10.71
CA GLN A 4 0.85 -13.75 -9.60
C GLN A 4 0.35 -13.03 -8.32
N GLY A 5 -0.74 -12.27 -8.44
CA GLY A 5 -1.31 -11.52 -7.31
C GLY A 5 -1.75 -12.43 -6.15
N LYS A 6 -1.26 -12.16 -4.94
CA LYS A 6 -1.74 -12.72 -3.67
C LYS A 6 -2.70 -11.73 -3.02
N ILE A 7 -3.63 -12.24 -2.22
CA ILE A 7 -4.69 -11.46 -1.58
C ILE A 7 -4.68 -11.77 -0.09
N THR A 8 -4.72 -10.75 0.77
CA THR A 8 -4.78 -10.93 2.22
C THR A 8 -5.40 -9.75 2.94
N THR A 9 -5.94 -10.00 4.13
CA THR A 9 -6.29 -8.99 5.14
C THR A 9 -5.46 -9.16 6.42
N ASP A 10 -4.51 -10.10 6.43
CA ASP A 10 -3.67 -10.38 7.59
C ASP A 10 -2.67 -9.26 7.83
N ARG A 11 -2.80 -8.59 8.97
CA ARG A 11 -1.95 -7.46 9.37
C ARG A 11 -0.47 -7.81 9.39
N ASN A 12 -0.10 -9.01 9.81
CA ASN A 12 1.29 -9.44 9.89
C ASN A 12 1.87 -9.70 8.51
N VAL A 13 1.11 -10.34 7.62
CA VAL A 13 1.53 -10.56 6.23
C VAL A 13 1.79 -9.22 5.53
N ILE A 14 0.89 -8.26 5.69
CA ILE A 14 1.02 -6.91 5.12
C ILE A 14 2.26 -6.20 5.69
N LYS A 15 2.41 -6.17 7.03
CA LYS A 15 3.59 -5.57 7.70
C LYS A 15 4.89 -6.17 7.18
N MET A 16 5.00 -7.50 7.13
CA MET A 16 6.20 -8.19 6.68
C MET A 16 6.51 -7.87 5.22
N TRP A 17 5.50 -7.90 4.34
CA TRP A 17 5.67 -7.63 2.92
C TRP A 17 6.16 -6.21 2.66
N VAL A 18 5.58 -5.22 3.34
CA VAL A 18 5.93 -3.80 3.24
C VAL A 18 7.33 -3.54 3.80
N ASN A 19 7.63 -4.06 5.00
CA ASN A 19 8.93 -3.86 5.65
C ASN A 19 10.08 -4.50 4.85
N ALA A 20 9.86 -5.66 4.22
CA ALA A 20 10.85 -6.30 3.37
C ALA A 20 11.29 -5.44 2.17
N ARG A 21 10.47 -4.45 1.80
CA ARG A 21 10.71 -3.48 0.73
C ARG A 21 11.10 -2.09 1.24
N GLY A 22 11.29 -1.94 2.55
CA GLY A 22 11.60 -0.66 3.19
C GLY A 22 10.45 0.36 3.17
N GLY A 23 9.23 -0.08 2.85
CA GLY A 23 8.06 0.80 2.77
C GLY A 23 7.44 1.12 4.12
N TRP A 24 6.46 2.02 4.10
CA TRP A 24 5.67 2.39 5.28
C TRP A 24 4.23 2.74 4.90
N PRO A 25 3.26 2.56 5.81
CA PRO A 25 1.89 2.99 5.58
C PRO A 25 1.77 4.52 5.58
N ALA A 26 0.91 5.03 4.71
CA ALA A 26 0.64 6.45 4.60
C ALA A 26 -0.80 6.71 4.13
N ILE A 27 -1.21 7.96 4.23
CA ILE A 27 -2.32 8.51 3.45
C ILE A 27 -1.74 9.43 2.40
N ILE A 28 -2.19 9.27 1.16
CA ILE A 28 -1.81 10.10 0.04
C ILE A 28 -3.02 10.85 -0.51
N ARG A 29 -2.77 12.02 -1.08
CA ARG A 29 -3.79 12.74 -1.84
C ARG A 29 -3.85 12.18 -3.25
N LYS A 30 -5.02 11.67 -3.63
CA LYS A 30 -5.32 11.19 -4.98
C LYS A 30 -6.24 12.17 -5.67
N PHE A 31 -5.82 12.63 -6.84
CA PHE A 31 -6.68 13.43 -7.71
C PHE A 31 -7.56 12.49 -8.53
N THR A 32 -8.87 12.70 -8.46
CA THR A 32 -9.89 11.96 -9.19
C THR A 32 -10.72 12.94 -10.04
N SER A 33 -11.55 12.42 -10.94
CA SER A 33 -12.51 13.24 -11.69
C SER A 33 -13.54 13.95 -10.79
N ALA A 34 -13.74 13.47 -9.55
CA ALA A 34 -14.62 14.06 -8.55
C ALA A 34 -13.91 15.07 -7.62
N GLY A 35 -12.61 15.29 -7.80
CA GLY A 35 -11.80 16.22 -7.01
C GLY A 35 -10.65 15.53 -6.28
N VAL A 36 -10.45 15.91 -5.02
CA VAL A 36 -9.33 15.45 -4.19
C VAL A 36 -9.83 14.43 -3.16
N GLU A 37 -9.22 13.24 -3.14
CA GLU A 37 -9.52 12.19 -2.16
C GLU A 37 -8.26 11.82 -1.36
N MET A 38 -8.44 11.52 -0.08
CA MET A 38 -7.37 10.99 0.78
C MET A 38 -7.46 9.47 0.79
N ALA A 39 -6.46 8.79 0.24
CA ALA A 39 -6.44 7.34 0.09
C ALA A 39 -5.34 6.70 0.95
N LEU A 40 -5.66 5.58 1.60
CA LEU A 40 -4.65 4.71 2.21
C LEU A 40 -3.71 4.18 1.14
N SER A 41 -2.41 4.21 1.43
CA SER A 41 -1.38 3.71 0.53
C SER A 41 -0.16 3.19 1.30
N ILE A 42 0.72 2.50 0.59
CA ILE A 42 2.08 2.19 1.03
C ILE A 42 3.04 3.05 0.21
N VAL A 43 3.97 3.71 0.89
CA VAL A 43 5.02 4.51 0.26
C VAL A 43 6.34 3.76 0.41
N PHE A 44 7.15 3.78 -0.65
CA PHE A 44 8.49 3.18 -0.66
C PHE A 44 9.56 4.27 -0.79
N PRO A 45 10.79 4.00 -0.31
CA PRO A 45 11.91 4.92 -0.48
C PRO A 45 12.09 5.30 -1.96
N GLY A 46 12.19 6.59 -2.26
CA GLY A 46 12.37 7.09 -3.63
C GLY A 46 11.09 7.15 -4.49
N SER A 47 9.94 6.73 -3.96
CA SER A 47 8.62 6.97 -4.59
C SER A 47 7.87 8.15 -3.94
N GLU A 48 8.54 8.89 -3.06
CA GLU A 48 7.98 10.04 -2.36
C GLU A 48 7.82 11.20 -3.34
N THR A 49 6.61 11.73 -3.47
CA THR A 49 6.36 12.98 -4.19
C THR A 49 6.04 14.07 -3.18
N ASP A 50 6.64 15.25 -3.37
CA ASP A 50 6.73 16.32 -2.35
C ASP A 50 5.39 16.85 -1.84
N GLU A 51 4.28 16.63 -2.55
CA GLU A 51 3.13 17.48 -2.31
C GLU A 51 2.09 16.93 -1.33
N THR A 52 2.00 15.61 -1.04
CA THR A 52 0.92 15.08 -0.19
C THR A 52 1.09 13.64 0.30
N ILE A 53 2.05 13.41 1.19
CA ILE A 53 2.22 12.12 1.87
C ILE A 53 2.17 12.36 3.38
N HIS A 54 1.20 11.75 4.06
CA HIS A 54 1.14 11.71 5.52
C HIS A 54 1.46 10.30 5.99
N ARG A 55 2.65 10.13 6.58
CA ARG A 55 3.05 8.85 7.17
C ARG A 55 2.10 8.50 8.32
N LEU A 56 1.66 7.25 8.36
CA LEU A 56 0.87 6.70 9.45
C LEU A 56 1.71 5.76 10.31
N THR A 57 1.26 5.58 11.56
CA THR A 57 1.60 4.37 12.31
C THR A 57 0.90 3.15 11.71
N TRP A 58 1.38 1.95 12.04
CA TRP A 58 0.72 0.73 11.60
C TRP A 58 -0.67 0.58 12.21
N GLU A 59 -0.83 1.01 13.45
CA GLU A 59 -2.08 0.95 14.19
C GLU A 59 -3.15 1.81 13.51
N GLU A 60 -2.85 3.08 13.20
CA GLU A 60 -3.75 3.98 12.46
C GLU A 60 -4.08 3.47 11.06
N PHE A 61 -3.10 2.87 10.38
CA PHE A 61 -3.30 2.29 9.06
C PHE A 61 -4.30 1.14 9.11
N PHE A 62 -4.13 0.18 10.03
CA PHE A 62 -5.00 -0.99 10.11
C PHE A 62 -6.39 -0.66 10.63
N GLU A 63 -6.51 0.33 11.52
CA GLU A 63 -7.81 0.84 11.94
C GLU A 63 -8.62 1.32 10.72
N LYS A 64 -8.01 2.16 9.87
CA LYS A 64 -8.69 2.67 8.66
C LYS A 64 -8.90 1.59 7.60
N PHE A 65 -7.92 0.70 7.41
CA PHE A 65 -8.00 -0.41 6.47
C PHE A 65 -9.20 -1.31 6.76
N GLU A 66 -9.44 -1.62 8.04
CA GLU A 66 -10.56 -2.45 8.48
C GLU A 66 -11.89 -1.69 8.46
N GLN A 67 -11.91 -0.43 8.87
CA GLN A 67 -13.10 0.43 8.78
C GLN A 67 -13.59 0.57 7.33
N GLN A 68 -12.68 0.60 6.37
CA GLN A 68 -13.00 0.68 4.94
C GLN A 68 -13.20 -0.70 4.29
N HIS A 69 -13.10 -1.78 5.06
CA HIS A 69 -13.21 -3.17 4.58
C HIS A 69 -12.28 -3.49 3.40
N LEU A 70 -11.09 -2.89 3.39
CA LEU A 70 -10.13 -3.05 2.30
C LEU A 70 -9.49 -4.44 2.30
N VAL A 71 -9.03 -4.84 1.13
CA VAL A 71 -8.23 -6.05 0.93
C VAL A 71 -6.91 -5.67 0.28
N PHE A 72 -5.81 -6.27 0.75
CA PHE A 72 -4.48 -6.05 0.19
C PHE A 72 -4.17 -7.07 -0.88
N ILE A 73 -4.03 -6.61 -2.12
CA ILE A 73 -3.58 -7.40 -3.27
C ILE A 73 -2.13 -7.03 -3.57
N TYR A 74 -1.25 -8.01 -3.72
CA TYR A 74 0.17 -7.75 -3.90
C TYR A 74 0.89 -8.83 -4.71
N GLU A 75 2.07 -8.50 -5.23
CA GLU A 75 2.99 -9.48 -5.82
C GLU A 75 4.23 -9.65 -4.95
N ASP A 76 4.66 -10.90 -4.76
CA ASP A 76 5.90 -11.17 -4.02
C ASP A 76 7.14 -10.85 -4.86
N LYS A 77 7.11 -11.19 -6.15
CA LYS A 77 8.23 -10.99 -7.06
C LYS A 77 7.76 -10.47 -8.40
N ASP A 78 8.61 -9.69 -9.06
CA ASP A 78 8.41 -9.26 -10.43
C ASP A 78 8.85 -10.34 -11.44
N ASN A 79 8.72 -10.05 -12.73
CA ASN A 79 9.11 -10.97 -13.81
C ASN A 79 10.62 -11.28 -13.84
N TYR A 80 11.44 -10.50 -13.14
CA TYR A 80 12.88 -10.68 -12.98
C TYR A 80 13.25 -11.33 -11.64
N HIS A 81 12.27 -11.86 -10.90
CA HIS A 81 12.41 -12.49 -9.57
C HIS A 81 12.90 -11.55 -8.46
N GLN A 82 12.83 -10.24 -8.66
CA GLN A 82 13.12 -9.21 -7.65
C GLN A 82 11.87 -8.89 -6.84
N LEU A 83 11.99 -8.25 -5.68
CA LEU A 83 10.82 -7.86 -4.87
C LEU A 83 9.94 -6.88 -5.66
N SER A 84 8.71 -7.27 -5.98
CA SER A 84 7.75 -6.41 -6.68
C SER A 84 7.21 -5.32 -5.75
N LEU A 85 7.15 -4.07 -6.20
CA LEU A 85 6.47 -2.98 -5.48
C LEU A 85 4.98 -2.85 -5.87
N SER A 86 4.46 -3.76 -6.70
CA SER A 86 3.09 -3.72 -7.16
C SER A 86 2.12 -4.22 -6.08
N PHE A 87 1.20 -3.34 -5.68
CA PHE A 87 0.10 -3.65 -4.78
C PHE A 87 -1.15 -2.83 -5.15
N ALA A 88 -2.30 -3.25 -4.63
CA ALA A 88 -3.53 -2.49 -4.66
C ALA A 88 -4.34 -2.73 -3.37
N PHE A 89 -5.15 -1.74 -3.04
CA PHE A 89 -6.24 -1.88 -2.08
C PHE A 89 -7.55 -1.94 -2.84
N VAL A 90 -8.38 -2.94 -2.57
CA VAL A 90 -9.71 -3.12 -3.18
C VAL A 90 -10.79 -3.27 -2.13
#